data_AF-A0A4R3TVS8-F1
#
_entry.id   AF-A0A4R3TVS8-F1
#
_cell.length_a   1.000
_cell.length_b   1.000
_cell.length_c   1.000
_cell.angle_alpha   90.00
_cell.angle_beta   90.00
_cell.angle_gamma   90.00
#
_symmetry.space_group_name_H-M   'P 1'
#
loop_
_entity.id
_entity.type
_entity.pdbx_description
1 polymer ?
#
loop_
_entity_poly.entity_id
_entity_poly.type
_entity_poly.pdbx_seq_one_letter_code
_entity_poly.pdbx_strand_id
1 'polypeptide(L)'
;MRSLLQSCSGSETGRSLDGALVVDRAGGRSVLRRQQIGYPLHITRGFYLDTVRPDLLTLYLQSASGGLYAGDRIKLDVRVGDQAAFHMTTQAATVVHDGRASGAIQRQAVRVEEGAFCALTSDPYVLFPGADLTLETEAVVADDAVLCLADGFAVHDPKAKARQFARFESRLSVSRPGARLLMKDIGAIDGDETRNGALGPMAAVANFVLIAPPDRLPALADMEQAAGRCGALAGCSLAPNGAGLVSRILAPDGGVLARALDASFHVAAHAALDAPLARRRK
;
A
#
# COMPACT_ATOMS: atom_id res chain seq x y z
N MET A 1 -19.44 2.12 -54.00
CA MET A 1 -19.51 1.40 -52.70
C MET A 1 -18.09 1.24 -52.17
N ARG A 2 -17.67 2.08 -51.23
CA ARG A 2 -16.40 1.88 -50.50
C ARG A 2 -16.76 1.15 -49.20
N SER A 3 -16.21 -0.06 -49.06
CA SER A 3 -16.29 -0.87 -47.85
C SER A 3 -15.67 -0.09 -46.70
N LEU A 4 -16.45 0.16 -45.64
CA LEU A 4 -15.92 0.65 -44.38
C LEU A 4 -15.07 -0.48 -43.77
N LEU A 5 -13.82 -0.15 -43.44
CA LEU A 5 -12.95 -1.01 -42.65
C LEU A 5 -13.64 -1.30 -41.31
N GLN A 6 -13.86 -2.57 -41.02
CA GLN A 6 -14.26 -3.03 -39.69
C GLN A 6 -13.23 -2.52 -38.69
N SER A 7 -13.69 -1.69 -37.75
CA SER A 7 -12.95 -1.35 -36.55
C SER A 7 -12.66 -2.65 -35.79
N CYS A 8 -11.40 -3.07 -35.78
CA CYS A 8 -10.90 -4.06 -34.83
C CYS A 8 -10.93 -3.43 -33.44
N SER A 9 -12.09 -3.42 -32.79
CA SER A 9 -12.19 -3.27 -31.35
C SER A 9 -11.68 -4.56 -30.71
N GLY A 10 -10.36 -4.67 -30.52
CA GLY A 10 -9.84 -5.53 -29.48
C GLY A 10 -10.44 -5.03 -28.17
N SER A 11 -11.29 -5.83 -27.53
CA SER A 11 -11.96 -5.44 -26.30
C SER A 11 -10.92 -5.30 -25.18
N GLU A 12 -10.38 -4.09 -24.98
CA GLU A 12 -9.75 -3.72 -23.71
C GLU A 12 -10.86 -3.73 -22.66
N THR A 13 -11.02 -4.88 -21.98
CA THR A 13 -12.12 -5.14 -21.04
C THR A 13 -11.84 -4.63 -19.63
N GLY A 14 -10.63 -4.14 -19.37
CA GLY A 14 -10.19 -3.60 -18.08
C GLY A 14 -10.57 -2.14 -17.87
N ARG A 15 -10.75 -1.74 -16.62
CA ARG A 15 -11.02 -0.33 -16.25
C ARG A 15 -9.70 0.42 -16.14
N SER A 16 -9.66 1.66 -16.62
CA SER A 16 -8.51 2.55 -16.45
C SER A 16 -8.89 3.74 -15.57
N LEU A 17 -8.04 4.08 -14.60
CA LEU A 17 -8.21 5.25 -13.74
C LEU A 17 -6.86 5.94 -13.52
N ASP A 18 -6.81 7.23 -13.81
CA ASP A 18 -5.74 8.14 -13.36
C ASP A 18 -6.29 9.05 -12.25
N GLY A 19 -5.97 8.69 -11.01
CA GLY A 19 -6.33 9.43 -9.82
C GLY A 19 -5.18 10.29 -9.30
N ALA A 20 -5.51 11.34 -8.55
CA ALA A 20 -4.52 12.21 -7.92
C ALA A 20 -5.05 12.88 -6.64
N LEU A 21 -4.20 12.92 -5.62
CA LEU A 21 -4.41 13.56 -4.34
C LEU A 21 -3.27 14.54 -4.07
N VAL A 22 -3.61 15.76 -3.69
CA VAL A 22 -2.64 16.75 -3.21
C VAL A 22 -3.07 17.22 -1.83
N VAL A 23 -2.20 17.02 -0.85
CA VAL A 23 -2.40 17.42 0.53
C VAL A 23 -1.37 18.47 0.89
N ASP A 24 -1.81 19.66 1.28
CA ASP A 24 -0.92 20.74 1.73
C ASP A 24 -1.26 21.15 3.15
N ARG A 25 -0.33 21.82 3.83
CA ARG A 25 -0.59 22.45 5.12
C ARG A 25 -1.27 23.81 4.92
N ALA A 26 -2.44 24.01 5.53
CA ALA A 26 -3.14 25.28 5.55
C ALA A 26 -3.96 25.45 6.83
N GLY A 27 -3.95 26.66 7.41
CA GLY A 27 -4.70 26.95 8.64
C GLY A 27 -4.28 26.07 9.83
N GLY A 28 -2.98 25.76 9.93
CA GLY A 28 -2.41 24.97 11.03
C GLY A 28 -2.54 23.45 10.90
N ARG A 29 -3.20 22.93 9.86
CA ARG A 29 -3.39 21.49 9.63
C ARG A 29 -3.22 21.10 8.18
N SER A 30 -3.17 19.80 7.90
CA SER A 30 -3.14 19.27 6.54
C SER A 30 -4.53 19.28 5.93
N VAL A 31 -4.67 19.67 4.67
CA VAL A 31 -5.95 19.75 3.96
C VAL A 31 -5.83 19.13 2.57
N LEU A 32 -6.88 18.45 2.12
CA LEU A 32 -6.94 17.93 0.76
C LEU A 32 -7.21 19.08 -0.21
N ARG A 33 -6.18 19.49 -0.96
CA ARG A 33 -6.23 20.62 -1.90
C ARG A 33 -6.70 20.21 -3.28
N ARG A 34 -6.40 18.97 -3.67
CA ARG A 34 -6.86 18.39 -4.93
C ARG A 34 -7.29 16.94 -4.69
N GLN A 35 -8.45 16.60 -5.24
CA GLN A 35 -8.96 15.25 -5.29
C GLN A 35 -9.48 14.97 -6.70
N GLN A 36 -8.76 14.14 -7.44
CA GLN A 36 -9.21 13.53 -8.69
C GLN A 36 -9.31 12.04 -8.44
N ILE A 37 -10.53 11.55 -8.22
CA ILE A 37 -10.82 10.13 -8.01
C ILE A 37 -12.08 9.81 -8.78
N GLY A 38 -12.11 8.63 -9.39
CA GLY A 38 -13.28 8.10 -10.07
C GLY A 38 -13.34 6.60 -9.89
N TYR A 39 -14.39 6.01 -10.47
CA TYR A 39 -14.55 4.57 -10.52
C TYR A 39 -13.28 3.90 -11.10
N PRO A 40 -12.78 2.78 -10.52
CA PRO A 40 -13.40 1.95 -9.48
C PRO A 40 -13.00 2.30 -8.03
N LEU A 41 -12.40 3.47 -7.79
CA LEU A 41 -12.03 3.92 -6.45
C LEU A 41 -13.04 4.93 -5.91
N HIS A 42 -13.14 4.98 -4.58
CA HIS A 42 -13.84 6.02 -3.85
C HIS A 42 -12.99 6.45 -2.66
N ILE A 43 -13.01 7.73 -2.33
CA ILE A 43 -12.34 8.27 -1.15
C ILE A 43 -13.39 8.95 -0.26
N THR A 44 -13.35 8.62 1.03
CA THR A 44 -14.26 9.23 2.02
C THR A 44 -13.89 10.69 2.27
N ARG A 45 -14.80 11.42 2.92
CA ARG A 45 -14.43 12.70 3.54
C ARG A 45 -13.24 12.49 4.49
N GLY A 46 -12.28 13.41 4.43
CA GLY A 46 -11.16 13.45 5.36
C GLY A 46 -11.58 13.70 6.80
N PHE A 47 -10.89 13.04 7.72
CA PHE A 47 -11.13 13.15 9.15
C PHE A 47 -9.82 13.36 9.92
N TYR A 48 -9.95 13.96 11.10
CA TYR A 48 -8.86 14.27 12.03
C TYR A 48 -9.21 13.60 13.35
N LEU A 49 -8.60 12.44 13.62
CA LEU A 49 -8.93 11.61 14.77
C LEU A 49 -7.96 11.82 15.94
N ASP A 50 -6.71 12.16 15.63
CA ASP A 50 -5.62 12.20 16.58
C ASP A 50 -5.62 13.51 17.38
N THR A 51 -5.93 13.42 18.67
CA THR A 51 -5.96 14.59 19.56
C THR A 51 -4.57 15.21 19.75
N VAL A 52 -3.53 14.38 19.76
CA VAL A 52 -2.13 14.81 19.88
C VAL A 52 -1.53 15.27 18.53
N ARG A 53 -2.18 14.91 17.41
CA ARG A 53 -1.81 15.31 16.04
C ARG A 53 -3.03 15.83 15.28
N PRO A 54 -3.62 16.96 15.71
CA PRO A 54 -4.83 17.52 15.08
C PRO A 54 -4.57 18.00 13.64
N ASP A 55 -3.30 18.07 13.23
CA ASP A 55 -2.84 18.40 11.89
C ASP A 55 -2.89 17.21 10.90
N LEU A 56 -2.99 15.97 11.39
CA LEU A 56 -2.98 14.75 10.58
C LEU A 56 -4.32 14.54 9.86
N LEU A 57 -4.31 14.70 8.54
CA LEU A 57 -5.45 14.35 7.70
C LEU A 57 -5.46 12.85 7.44
N THR A 58 -6.55 12.17 7.79
CA THR A 58 -6.77 10.75 7.45
C THR A 58 -7.87 10.60 6.39
N LEU A 59 -7.65 9.73 5.40
CA LEU A 59 -8.63 9.33 4.38
C LEU A 59 -8.77 7.81 4.31
N TYR A 60 -9.99 7.33 4.05
CA TYR A 60 -10.21 5.97 3.61
C TYR A 60 -10.29 5.90 2.09
N LEU A 61 -9.42 5.07 1.51
CA LEU A 61 -9.55 4.59 0.14
C LEU A 61 -10.43 3.32 0.15
N GLN A 62 -11.42 3.28 -0.74
CA GLN A 62 -12.36 2.18 -0.85
C GLN A 62 -12.45 1.73 -2.31
N SER A 63 -12.68 0.44 -2.54
CA SER A 63 -13.20 0.00 -3.83
C SER A 63 -14.66 0.42 -3.93
N ALA A 64 -15.00 1.18 -4.97
CA ALA A 64 -16.38 1.43 -5.38
C ALA A 64 -16.95 0.28 -6.23
N SER A 65 -16.22 -0.84 -6.29
CA SER A 65 -16.60 -2.06 -7.01
C SER A 65 -16.41 -3.29 -6.13
N GLY A 66 -16.70 -4.48 -6.66
CA GLY A 66 -16.47 -5.75 -5.97
C GLY A 66 -15.00 -6.19 -5.89
N GLY A 67 -14.02 -5.31 -6.17
CA GLY A 67 -12.59 -5.63 -6.24
C GLY A 67 -11.92 -5.24 -7.56
N LEU A 68 -10.70 -5.74 -7.77
CA LEU A 68 -9.96 -5.63 -9.03
C LEU A 68 -10.26 -6.82 -9.93
N TYR A 69 -10.39 -6.56 -11.24
CA TYR A 69 -10.68 -7.55 -12.27
C TYR A 69 -9.59 -7.55 -13.35
N ALA A 70 -9.58 -8.62 -14.15
CA ALA A 70 -8.72 -8.76 -15.32
C ALA A 70 -8.74 -7.50 -16.21
N GLY A 71 -7.56 -7.00 -16.54
CA GLY A 71 -7.32 -5.84 -17.37
C GLY A 71 -7.27 -4.51 -16.61
N ASP A 72 -7.67 -4.42 -15.34
CA ASP A 72 -7.71 -3.14 -14.62
C ASP A 72 -6.31 -2.48 -14.53
N ARG A 73 -6.27 -1.17 -14.81
CA ARG A 73 -5.07 -0.32 -14.74
C ARG A 73 -5.39 0.90 -13.90
N ILE A 74 -4.97 0.87 -12.64
CA ILE A 74 -5.30 1.91 -11.67
C ILE A 74 -4.02 2.66 -11.33
N LYS A 75 -4.00 3.96 -11.54
CA LYS A 75 -2.90 4.84 -11.15
C LYS A 75 -3.38 5.85 -10.12
N LEU A 76 -2.61 6.05 -9.07
CA LEU A 76 -2.87 7.05 -8.04
C LEU A 76 -1.62 7.88 -7.74
N ASP A 77 -1.68 9.16 -8.06
CA ASP A 77 -0.63 10.12 -7.73
C ASP A 77 -0.93 10.76 -6.37
N VAL A 78 -0.01 10.66 -5.41
CA VAL A 78 -0.15 11.23 -4.08
C VAL A 78 0.98 12.22 -3.83
N ARG A 79 0.62 13.49 -3.63
CA ARG A 79 1.57 14.53 -3.22
C ARG A 79 1.22 15.03 -1.81
N VAL A 80 2.20 15.00 -0.92
CA VAL A 80 2.11 15.55 0.43
C VAL A 80 3.10 16.71 0.52
N GLY A 81 2.57 17.94 0.51
CA GLY A 81 3.32 19.18 0.52
C GLY A 81 4.06 19.44 1.83
N ASP A 82 4.91 20.48 1.82
CA ASP A 82 5.79 20.82 2.92
C ASP A 82 5.06 20.85 4.27
N GLN A 83 5.65 20.18 5.26
CA GLN A 83 5.15 20.13 6.64
C GLN A 83 3.73 19.57 6.79
N ALA A 84 3.14 18.98 5.74
CA ALA A 84 1.84 18.34 5.83
C ALA A 84 1.97 16.91 6.39
N ALA A 85 0.92 16.46 7.06
CA ALA A 85 0.79 15.15 7.67
C ALA A 85 -0.46 14.45 7.10
N PHE A 86 -0.24 13.34 6.41
CA PHE A 86 -1.26 12.61 5.67
C PHE A 86 -1.22 11.12 5.97
N HIS A 87 -2.38 10.52 6.24
CA HIS A 87 -2.57 9.09 6.35
C HIS A 87 -3.70 8.63 5.42
N MET A 88 -3.38 7.75 4.48
CA MET A 88 -4.36 7.04 3.68
C MET A 88 -4.35 5.58 4.08
N THR A 89 -5.52 5.05 4.43
CA THR A 89 -5.70 3.62 4.69
C THR A 89 -6.98 3.14 4.03
N THR A 90 -7.29 1.86 4.14
CA THR A 90 -8.52 1.27 3.59
C THR A 90 -9.48 0.94 4.73
N GLN A 91 -10.78 0.92 4.42
CA GLN A 91 -11.79 0.45 5.37
C GLN A 91 -11.96 -1.08 5.31
N ALA A 92 -11.68 -1.66 4.16
CA ALA A 92 -11.78 -3.09 3.92
C ALA A 92 -10.74 -3.52 2.89
N ALA A 93 -10.40 -4.81 2.94
CA ALA A 93 -9.50 -5.42 1.98
C ALA A 93 -10.08 -5.37 0.55
N THR A 94 -9.21 -5.14 -0.43
CA THR A 94 -9.59 -5.18 -1.85
C THR A 94 -9.45 -6.61 -2.37
N VAL A 95 -10.56 -7.20 -2.82
CA VAL A 95 -10.54 -8.51 -3.49
C VAL A 95 -9.93 -8.38 -4.88
N VAL A 96 -9.12 -9.34 -5.29
CA VAL A 96 -8.63 -9.46 -6.66
C VAL A 96 -9.18 -10.74 -7.26
N HIS A 97 -9.95 -10.59 -8.34
CA HIS A 97 -10.59 -11.70 -9.04
C HIS A 97 -9.63 -12.36 -10.04
N ASP A 98 -10.08 -13.46 -10.66
CA ASP A 98 -9.34 -14.18 -11.69
C ASP A 98 -8.84 -13.22 -12.79
N GLY A 99 -7.52 -13.22 -13.01
CA GLY A 99 -6.84 -12.29 -13.90
C GLY A 99 -7.01 -12.62 -15.38
N ARG A 100 -7.54 -13.80 -15.74
CA ARG A 100 -7.81 -14.22 -17.12
C ARG A 100 -6.65 -13.92 -18.10
N ALA A 101 -5.42 -14.18 -17.66
CA ALA A 101 -4.15 -13.90 -18.36
C ALA A 101 -3.82 -12.42 -18.66
N SER A 102 -4.65 -11.47 -18.22
CA SER A 102 -4.40 -10.03 -18.39
C SER A 102 -3.95 -9.33 -17.10
N GLY A 103 -4.28 -9.93 -15.95
CA GLY A 103 -3.97 -9.42 -14.62
C GLY A 103 -4.57 -8.05 -14.31
N ALA A 104 -4.32 -7.54 -13.11
CA ALA A 104 -4.60 -6.16 -12.73
C ALA A 104 -3.29 -5.47 -12.35
N ILE A 105 -3.15 -4.19 -12.69
CA ILE A 105 -2.01 -3.37 -12.27
C ILE A 105 -2.50 -2.17 -11.47
N GLN A 106 -1.91 -1.99 -10.30
CA GLN A 106 -2.05 -0.78 -9.51
C GLN A 106 -0.71 -0.06 -9.39
N ARG A 107 -0.69 1.21 -9.82
CA ARG A 107 0.46 2.11 -9.77
C ARG A 107 0.24 3.22 -8.76
N GLN A 108 1.27 3.52 -7.99
CA GLN A 108 1.31 4.65 -7.07
C GLN A 108 2.54 5.49 -7.34
N ALA A 109 2.36 6.78 -7.60
CA ALA A 109 3.46 7.74 -7.60
C ALA A 109 3.31 8.63 -6.36
N VAL A 110 4.30 8.61 -5.48
CA VAL A 110 4.26 9.27 -4.18
C VAL A 110 5.33 10.35 -4.12
N ARG A 111 4.96 11.57 -3.77
CA ARG A 111 5.90 12.65 -3.47
C ARG A 111 5.65 13.17 -2.06
N VAL A 112 6.69 13.14 -1.24
CA VAL A 112 6.67 13.60 0.14
C VAL A 112 7.71 14.70 0.27
N GLU A 113 7.24 15.93 0.43
CA GLU A 113 8.08 17.12 0.46
C GLU A 113 8.64 17.40 1.87
N GLU A 114 9.36 18.51 2.05
CA GLU A 114 10.18 18.79 3.23
C GLU A 114 9.39 18.77 4.55
N GLY A 115 9.90 18.00 5.52
CA GLY A 115 9.32 17.76 6.84
C GLY A 115 7.90 17.18 6.83
N ALA A 116 7.42 16.70 5.70
CA ALA A 116 6.10 16.09 5.60
C ALA A 116 6.10 14.64 6.14
N PHE A 117 4.92 14.19 6.55
CA PHE A 117 4.64 12.80 6.93
C PHE A 117 3.57 12.24 6.00
N CYS A 118 3.86 11.11 5.37
CA CYS A 118 2.93 10.38 4.52
C CYS A 118 2.88 8.92 4.97
N ALA A 119 1.68 8.41 5.25
CA ALA A 119 1.47 6.99 5.49
C ALA A 119 0.41 6.46 4.51
N LEU A 120 0.78 5.46 3.72
CA LEU A 120 -0.13 4.73 2.84
C LEU A 120 -0.17 3.27 3.32
N THR A 121 -1.15 2.94 4.16
CA THR A 121 -1.23 1.64 4.84
C THR A 121 -2.50 0.90 4.45
N SER A 122 -2.46 0.19 3.33
CA SER A 122 -3.62 -0.58 2.85
C SER A 122 -3.77 -1.88 3.63
N ASP A 123 -5.01 -2.34 3.79
CA ASP A 123 -5.29 -3.73 4.13
C ASP A 123 -4.72 -4.65 3.03
N PRO A 124 -4.29 -5.87 3.38
CA PRO A 124 -3.76 -6.80 2.39
C PRO A 124 -4.81 -7.12 1.33
N TYR A 125 -4.39 -7.19 0.07
CA TYR A 125 -5.27 -7.63 -1.03
C TYR A 125 -5.71 -9.07 -0.82
N VAL A 126 -6.96 -9.39 -1.13
CA VAL A 126 -7.48 -10.76 -1.04
C VAL A 126 -7.41 -11.40 -2.41
N LEU A 127 -6.45 -12.29 -2.62
CA LEU A 127 -6.25 -12.98 -3.90
C LEU A 127 -7.17 -14.20 -4.00
N PHE A 128 -8.10 -14.16 -4.95
CA PHE A 128 -8.95 -15.30 -5.28
C PHE A 128 -8.24 -16.27 -6.24
N PRO A 129 -8.81 -17.48 -6.47
CA PRO A 129 -8.31 -18.40 -7.48
C PRO A 129 -8.11 -17.73 -8.84
N GLY A 130 -6.92 -17.90 -9.43
CA GLY A 130 -6.51 -17.29 -10.69
C GLY A 130 -6.17 -15.80 -10.64
N ALA A 131 -6.17 -15.15 -9.47
CA ALA A 131 -5.84 -13.74 -9.35
C ALA A 131 -4.39 -13.45 -9.79
N ASP A 132 -4.22 -12.39 -10.57
CA ASP A 132 -2.93 -11.93 -11.06
C ASP A 132 -2.85 -10.41 -10.81
N LEU A 133 -1.95 -10.00 -9.92
CA LEU A 133 -1.82 -8.62 -9.46
C LEU A 133 -0.37 -8.15 -9.52
N THR A 134 -0.16 -6.99 -10.13
CA THR A 134 1.08 -6.22 -10.02
C THR A 134 0.85 -4.92 -9.26
N LEU A 135 1.63 -4.69 -8.21
CA LEU A 135 1.74 -3.42 -7.51
C LEU A 135 3.04 -2.72 -7.93
N GLU A 136 2.95 -1.46 -8.35
CA GLU A 136 4.11 -0.65 -8.72
C GLU A 136 4.07 0.67 -7.94
N THR A 137 5.09 0.94 -7.15
CA THR A 137 5.20 2.16 -6.35
C THR A 137 6.50 2.88 -6.64
N GLU A 138 6.40 4.14 -7.05
CA GLU A 138 7.51 5.05 -7.21
C GLU A 138 7.38 6.19 -6.21
N ALA A 139 8.39 6.37 -5.35
CA ALA A 139 8.39 7.39 -4.31
C ALA A 139 9.58 8.36 -4.45
N VAL A 140 9.30 9.64 -4.27
CA VAL A 140 10.29 10.70 -4.08
C VAL A 140 10.09 11.31 -2.70
N VAL A 141 11.09 11.20 -1.83
CA VAL A 141 10.98 11.58 -0.42
C VAL A 141 12.09 12.56 -0.06
N ALA A 142 11.75 13.76 0.40
CA ALA A 142 12.71 14.77 0.87
C ALA A 142 13.55 14.26 2.06
N ASP A 143 14.71 14.87 2.31
CA ASP A 143 15.71 14.33 3.25
C ASP A 143 15.19 14.17 4.69
N ASP A 144 14.39 15.13 5.15
CA ASP A 144 13.80 15.19 6.49
C ASP A 144 12.34 14.67 6.56
N ALA A 145 11.81 14.20 5.43
CA ALA A 145 10.45 13.70 5.31
C ALA A 145 10.31 12.24 5.73
N VAL A 146 9.07 11.84 6.03
CA VAL A 146 8.73 10.47 6.41
C VAL A 146 7.70 9.86 5.48
N LEU A 147 7.98 8.65 5.03
CA LEU A 147 7.06 7.82 4.27
C LEU A 147 6.90 6.44 4.92
N CYS A 148 5.66 6.06 5.27
CA CYS A 148 5.27 4.69 5.60
C CYS A 148 4.49 4.08 4.43
N LEU A 149 4.92 2.94 3.93
CA LEU A 149 4.19 2.15 2.93
C LEU A 149 3.88 0.77 3.50
N ALA A 150 2.65 0.31 3.33
CA ALA A 150 2.29 -1.08 3.58
C ALA A 150 1.44 -1.65 2.45
N ASP A 151 1.91 -2.74 1.86
CA ASP A 151 1.21 -3.55 0.89
C ASP A 151 1.45 -5.04 1.15
N GLY A 152 0.58 -5.88 0.60
CA GLY A 152 0.64 -7.31 0.84
C GLY A 152 -0.61 -8.00 0.36
N PHE A 153 -0.66 -9.31 0.55
CA PHE A 153 -1.82 -10.09 0.17
C PHE A 153 -2.15 -11.18 1.20
N ALA A 154 -3.38 -11.65 1.12
CA ALA A 154 -3.86 -12.87 1.75
C ALA A 154 -4.55 -13.73 0.68
N VAL A 155 -4.34 -15.04 0.75
CA VAL A 155 -4.98 -16.00 -0.15
C VAL A 155 -6.36 -16.36 0.38
N HIS A 156 -7.35 -16.39 -0.50
CA HIS A 156 -8.69 -16.86 -0.16
C HIS A 156 -9.28 -17.68 -1.30
N ASP A 157 -9.71 -18.92 -1.02
CA ASP A 157 -10.49 -19.75 -1.94
C ASP A 157 -11.93 -19.87 -1.42
N PRO A 158 -12.88 -19.07 -1.96
CA PRO A 158 -14.27 -19.07 -1.50
C PRO A 158 -14.96 -20.43 -1.64
N LYS A 159 -14.48 -21.31 -2.53
CA LYS A 159 -15.10 -22.61 -2.82
C LYS A 159 -14.38 -23.78 -2.15
N ALA A 160 -13.31 -23.52 -1.41
CA ALA A 160 -12.47 -24.54 -0.77
C ALA A 160 -12.06 -25.68 -1.71
N LYS A 161 -11.78 -25.35 -2.98
CA LYS A 161 -11.35 -26.29 -4.03
C LYS A 161 -9.84 -26.37 -4.15
N ALA A 162 -9.10 -25.81 -3.19
CA ALA A 162 -7.65 -25.81 -3.17
C ALA A 162 -7.01 -25.12 -4.39
N ARG A 163 -7.77 -24.24 -5.08
CA ARG A 163 -7.23 -23.48 -6.23
C ARG A 163 -6.37 -22.32 -5.72
N GLN A 164 -5.27 -22.08 -6.43
CA GLN A 164 -4.33 -21.00 -6.12
C GLN A 164 -4.66 -19.75 -6.92
N PHE A 165 -4.17 -18.59 -6.45
CA PHE A 165 -4.03 -17.41 -7.30
C PHE A 165 -3.00 -17.70 -8.40
N ALA A 166 -2.89 -16.85 -9.42
CA ALA A 166 -1.91 -17.02 -10.48
C ALA A 166 -0.56 -16.43 -10.06
N ARG A 167 -0.51 -15.12 -9.78
CA ARG A 167 0.72 -14.39 -9.47
C ARG A 167 0.47 -13.14 -8.64
N PHE A 168 1.40 -12.82 -7.75
CA PHE A 168 1.51 -11.52 -7.11
C PHE A 168 2.90 -10.95 -7.36
N GLU A 169 2.98 -9.71 -7.85
CA GLU A 169 4.23 -9.01 -8.05
C GLU A 169 4.19 -7.64 -7.37
N SER A 170 5.26 -7.28 -6.66
CA SER A 170 5.44 -5.96 -6.05
C SER A 170 6.76 -5.36 -6.52
N ARG A 171 6.69 -4.10 -6.96
CA ARG A 171 7.82 -3.29 -7.43
C ARG A 171 7.81 -1.96 -6.68
N LEU A 172 8.82 -1.70 -5.88
CA LEU A 172 9.01 -0.45 -5.16
C LEU A 172 10.33 0.20 -5.56
N SER A 173 10.28 1.50 -5.87
CA SER A 173 11.44 2.34 -6.06
C SER A 173 11.30 3.60 -5.22
N VAL A 174 12.26 3.87 -4.35
CA VAL A 174 12.31 5.08 -3.51
C VAL A 174 13.55 5.88 -3.86
N SER A 175 13.38 7.17 -4.08
CA SER A 175 14.45 8.11 -4.41
C SER A 175 14.35 9.40 -3.60
N ARG A 176 15.45 10.15 -3.54
CA ARG A 176 15.46 11.56 -3.13
C ARG A 176 15.10 12.48 -4.31
N PRO A 177 14.75 13.74 -4.05
CA PRO A 177 14.72 14.77 -5.10
C PRO A 177 16.02 14.75 -5.94
N GLY A 178 15.91 15.00 -7.24
CA GLY A 178 17.04 14.88 -8.17
C GLY A 178 17.39 13.45 -8.59
N ALA A 179 16.49 12.48 -8.37
CA ALA A 179 16.58 11.09 -8.84
C ALA A 179 17.71 10.24 -8.23
N ARG A 180 18.22 10.61 -7.04
CA ARG A 180 19.13 9.74 -6.28
C ARG A 180 18.35 8.56 -5.69
N LEU A 181 18.58 7.37 -6.20
CA LEU A 181 17.96 6.13 -5.71
C LEU A 181 18.40 5.83 -4.26
N LEU A 182 17.42 5.55 -3.39
CA LEU A 182 17.64 5.12 -2.01
C LEU A 182 17.45 3.61 -1.86
N MET A 183 16.38 3.09 -2.46
CA MET A 183 15.98 1.70 -2.31
C MET A 183 15.21 1.26 -3.55
N LYS A 184 15.43 0.01 -3.95
CA LYS A 184 14.62 -0.69 -4.93
C LYS A 184 14.33 -2.09 -4.42
N ASP A 185 13.07 -2.49 -4.48
CA ASP A 185 12.60 -3.80 -4.05
C ASP A 185 11.68 -4.36 -5.13
N ILE A 186 11.98 -5.55 -5.62
CA ILE A 186 11.18 -6.23 -6.64
C ILE A 186 11.07 -7.69 -6.22
N GLY A 187 9.84 -8.17 -6.11
CA GLY A 187 9.56 -9.56 -5.80
C GLY A 187 8.30 -10.03 -6.48
N ALA A 188 8.25 -11.31 -6.79
CA ALA A 188 7.04 -11.98 -7.25
C ALA A 188 6.89 -13.32 -6.56
N ILE A 189 5.64 -13.74 -6.39
CA ILE A 189 5.26 -15.03 -5.84
C ILE A 189 4.23 -15.62 -6.79
N ASP A 190 4.53 -16.81 -7.29
CA ASP A 190 3.55 -17.58 -8.07
C ASP A 190 2.68 -18.42 -7.12
N GLY A 191 1.43 -18.63 -7.52
CA GLY A 191 0.46 -19.30 -6.64
C GLY A 191 0.85 -20.73 -6.29
N ASP A 192 1.54 -21.44 -7.17
CA ASP A 192 2.05 -22.80 -6.98
C ASP A 192 3.15 -22.88 -5.92
N GLU A 193 3.95 -21.82 -5.77
CA GLU A 193 4.99 -21.68 -4.76
C GLU A 193 4.45 -21.55 -3.33
N THR A 194 3.16 -21.23 -3.15
CA THR A 194 2.60 -21.00 -1.80
C THR A 194 2.40 -22.25 -0.96
N ARG A 195 2.37 -23.45 -1.55
CA ARG A 195 2.15 -24.71 -0.80
C ARG A 195 3.44 -25.34 -0.26
N ASN A 196 4.58 -25.11 -0.92
CA ASN A 196 5.87 -25.75 -0.60
C ASN A 196 7.06 -24.79 -0.76
N GLY A 197 6.83 -23.49 -0.97
CA GLY A 197 7.86 -22.49 -1.25
C GLY A 197 8.01 -21.46 -0.12
N ALA A 198 8.38 -20.24 -0.49
CA ALA A 198 8.91 -19.21 0.43
C ALA A 198 7.98 -18.80 1.59
N LEU A 199 6.67 -19.07 1.50
CA LEU A 199 5.70 -18.72 2.54
C LEU A 199 5.48 -19.81 3.59
N GLY A 200 5.98 -21.03 3.37
CA GLY A 200 5.72 -22.16 4.25
C GLY A 200 4.21 -22.38 4.47
N PRO A 201 3.73 -22.55 5.71
CA PRO A 201 2.31 -22.75 5.99
C PRO A 201 1.47 -21.46 5.99
N MET A 202 2.07 -20.31 5.70
CA MET A 202 1.43 -19.00 5.87
C MET A 202 0.59 -18.65 4.64
N ALA A 203 -0.62 -18.13 4.87
CA ALA A 203 -1.56 -17.77 3.78
C ALA A 203 -1.57 -16.27 3.47
N ALA A 204 -0.78 -15.46 4.17
CA ALA A 204 -0.74 -14.02 3.99
C ALA A 204 0.68 -13.46 4.21
N VAL A 205 1.05 -12.47 3.40
CA VAL A 205 2.36 -11.80 3.44
C VAL A 205 2.21 -10.31 3.20
N ALA A 206 3.01 -9.50 3.87
CA ALA A 206 3.09 -8.06 3.62
C ALA A 206 4.52 -7.53 3.72
N ASN A 207 4.70 -6.41 3.05
CA ASN A 207 5.87 -5.54 3.13
C ASN A 207 5.46 -4.27 3.84
N PHE A 208 6.24 -3.89 4.85
CA PHE A 208 6.14 -2.60 5.50
C PHE A 208 7.47 -1.87 5.34
N VAL A 209 7.44 -0.69 4.72
CA VAL A 209 8.62 0.15 4.50
C VAL A 209 8.43 1.47 5.21
N LEU A 210 9.42 1.87 6.00
CA LEU A 210 9.51 3.19 6.60
C LEU A 210 10.76 3.87 6.06
N ILE A 211 10.58 4.98 5.37
CA ILE A 211 11.64 5.89 4.95
C ILE A 211 11.59 7.08 5.90
N ALA A 212 12.67 7.30 6.65
CA ALA A 212 12.75 8.36 7.65
C ALA A 212 14.21 8.63 8.04
N PRO A 213 14.51 9.84 8.57
CA PRO A 213 15.78 10.11 9.25
C PRO A 213 16.09 9.09 10.37
N PRO A 214 17.37 8.75 10.63
CA PRO A 214 17.74 7.72 11.61
C PRO A 214 17.23 7.95 13.04
N ASP A 215 17.10 9.21 13.47
CA ASP A 215 16.58 9.62 14.78
C ASP A 215 15.05 9.49 14.90
N ARG A 216 14.37 9.19 13.78
CA ARG A 216 12.91 9.00 13.68
C ARG A 216 12.52 7.54 13.42
N LEU A 217 13.47 6.60 13.54
CA LEU A 217 13.23 5.18 13.37
C LEU A 217 12.90 4.49 14.70
N PRO A 218 11.94 3.55 14.73
CA PRO A 218 11.76 2.67 15.88
C PRO A 218 12.90 1.65 15.97
N ALA A 219 13.06 1.01 17.13
CA ALA A 219 13.93 -0.16 17.22
C ALA A 219 13.37 -1.32 16.38
N LEU A 220 14.25 -2.05 15.69
CA LEU A 220 13.83 -3.19 14.85
C LEU A 220 13.07 -4.25 15.66
N ALA A 221 13.52 -4.52 16.88
CA ALA A 221 12.87 -5.46 17.79
C ALA A 221 11.44 -5.04 18.17
N ASP A 222 11.15 -3.73 18.27
CA ASP A 222 9.80 -3.24 18.58
C ASP A 222 8.83 -3.51 17.43
N MET A 223 9.33 -3.36 16.19
CA MET A 223 8.57 -3.70 14.97
C MET A 223 8.26 -5.19 14.92
N GLU A 224 9.26 -6.06 15.16
CA GLU A 224 9.10 -7.51 15.20
C GLU A 224 8.14 -7.95 16.32
N GLN A 225 8.29 -7.39 17.52
CA GLN A 225 7.45 -7.69 18.66
C GLN A 225 5.99 -7.23 18.44
N ALA A 226 5.78 -6.08 17.79
CA ALA A 226 4.43 -5.60 17.47
C ALA A 226 3.67 -6.57 16.55
N ALA A 227 4.33 -7.07 15.50
CA ALA A 227 3.76 -8.10 14.63
C ALA A 227 3.59 -9.44 15.38
N GLY A 228 4.59 -9.85 16.16
CA GLY A 228 4.58 -11.08 16.97
C GLY A 228 3.41 -11.14 17.94
N ARG A 229 3.09 -10.03 18.63
CA ARG A 229 1.94 -9.91 19.53
C ARG A 229 0.59 -10.13 18.84
N CYS A 230 0.54 -9.97 17.51
CA CYS A 230 -0.66 -10.21 16.72
C CYS A 230 -0.78 -11.66 16.22
N GLY A 231 0.25 -12.49 16.45
CA GLY A 231 0.34 -13.86 15.92
C GLY A 231 0.98 -13.96 14.53
N ALA A 232 1.65 -12.89 14.08
CA ALA A 232 2.41 -12.88 12.83
C ALA A 232 3.90 -13.17 13.07
N LEU A 233 4.59 -13.65 12.04
CA LEU A 233 6.05 -13.69 12.00
C LEU A 233 6.54 -12.45 11.27
N ALA A 234 7.55 -11.77 11.81
CA ALA A 234 8.14 -10.61 11.15
C ALA A 234 9.66 -10.67 11.23
N GLY A 235 10.32 -10.25 10.16
CA GLY A 235 11.73 -9.94 10.15
C GLY A 235 11.95 -8.50 9.74
N CYS A 236 12.73 -7.76 10.51
CA CYS A 236 13.01 -6.34 10.26
C CYS A 236 14.50 -6.10 10.01
N SER A 237 14.81 -5.21 9.08
CA SER A 237 16.18 -4.76 8.80
C SER A 237 16.20 -3.27 8.49
N LEU A 238 17.37 -2.65 8.62
CA LEU A 238 17.59 -1.32 8.05
C LEU A 238 17.49 -1.38 6.53
N ALA A 239 16.92 -0.33 5.94
CA ALA A 239 16.92 -0.11 4.50
C ALA A 239 18.33 0.31 4.06
N PRO A 240 18.73 0.04 2.80
CA PRO A 240 20.01 0.47 2.26
C PRO A 240 20.14 2.00 2.31
N ASN A 241 21.39 2.48 2.22
CA ASN A 241 21.72 3.91 2.18
C ASN A 241 21.24 4.71 3.41
N GLY A 242 20.97 4.05 4.54
CA GLY A 242 20.43 4.68 5.74
C GLY A 242 19.06 5.30 5.52
N ALA A 243 18.30 4.82 4.53
CA ALA A 243 17.02 5.42 4.13
C ALA A 243 15.89 5.20 5.14
N GLY A 244 16.02 4.19 6.00
CA GLY A 244 15.02 3.84 7.00
C GLY A 244 15.04 2.35 7.34
N LEU A 245 13.89 1.67 7.34
CA LEU A 245 13.78 0.24 7.62
C LEU A 245 12.78 -0.47 6.70
N VAL A 246 12.90 -1.79 6.63
CA VAL A 246 11.96 -2.70 5.96
C VAL A 246 11.56 -3.79 6.94
N SER A 247 10.29 -4.15 6.95
CA SER A 247 9.75 -5.32 7.63
C SER A 247 9.02 -6.20 6.64
N ARG A 248 9.30 -7.50 6.68
CA ARG A 248 8.54 -8.53 5.98
C ARG A 248 7.71 -9.28 7.01
N ILE A 249 6.41 -9.38 6.79
CA ILE A 249 5.46 -9.95 7.75
C ILE A 249 4.74 -11.12 7.09
N LEU A 250 4.75 -12.28 7.74
CA LEU A 250 3.98 -13.46 7.36
C LEU A 250 2.89 -13.70 8.41
N ALA A 251 1.70 -14.10 7.95
CA ALA A 251 0.58 -14.44 8.83
C ALA A 251 -0.18 -15.69 8.36
N PRO A 252 -0.83 -16.43 9.28
CA PRO A 252 -1.65 -17.59 8.91
C PRO A 252 -2.89 -17.21 8.10
N ASP A 253 -3.38 -15.97 8.24
CA ASP A 253 -4.53 -15.45 7.50
C ASP A 253 -4.45 -13.91 7.35
N GLY A 254 -5.32 -13.36 6.51
CA GLY A 254 -5.38 -11.92 6.25
C GLY A 254 -5.82 -11.08 7.45
N GLY A 255 -6.57 -11.65 8.40
CA GLY A 255 -7.00 -10.94 9.60
C GLY A 255 -5.85 -10.73 10.59
N VAL A 256 -5.01 -11.76 10.79
CA VAL A 256 -3.76 -11.65 11.55
C VAL A 256 -2.82 -10.66 10.87
N LEU A 257 -2.67 -10.73 9.54
CA LEU A 257 -1.81 -9.80 8.80
C LEU A 257 -2.27 -8.34 8.95
N ALA A 258 -3.57 -8.08 8.81
CA ALA A 258 -4.12 -6.73 8.94
C ALA A 258 -3.89 -6.14 10.34
N ARG A 259 -4.03 -6.95 11.41
CA ARG A 259 -3.71 -6.52 12.78
C ARG A 259 -2.22 -6.27 12.98
N ALA A 260 -1.37 -7.12 12.40
CA ALA A 260 0.09 -6.95 12.47
C ALA A 260 0.53 -5.66 11.76
N LEU A 261 0.01 -5.38 10.56
CA LEU A 261 0.26 -4.14 9.82
C LEU A 261 -0.19 -2.90 10.58
N ASP A 262 -1.38 -2.94 11.21
CA ASP A 262 -1.86 -1.86 12.08
C ASP A 262 -0.90 -1.63 13.26
N ALA A 263 -0.48 -2.70 13.95
CA ALA A 263 0.46 -2.62 15.06
C ALA A 263 1.83 -2.07 14.63
N SER A 264 2.39 -2.55 13.52
CA SER A 264 3.65 -2.07 12.95
C SER A 264 3.56 -0.61 12.53
N PHE A 265 2.45 -0.18 11.93
CA PHE A 265 2.20 1.22 11.62
C PHE A 265 2.21 2.09 12.87
N HIS A 266 1.56 1.66 13.95
CA HIS A 266 1.52 2.43 15.19
C HIS A 266 2.90 2.58 15.84
N VAL A 267 3.76 1.54 15.81
CA VAL A 267 5.15 1.64 16.27
C VAL A 267 5.96 2.60 15.41
N ALA A 268 5.90 2.43 14.09
CA ALA A 268 6.61 3.30 13.14
C ALA A 268 6.18 4.76 13.24
N ALA A 269 4.87 5.02 13.28
CA ALA A 269 4.31 6.36 13.37
C ALA A 269 4.62 7.01 14.72
N HIS A 270 4.65 6.26 15.82
CA HIS A 270 5.03 6.79 17.12
C HIS A 270 6.47 7.30 17.13
N ALA A 271 7.42 6.49 16.65
CA ALA A 271 8.82 6.89 16.52
C ALA A 271 8.98 8.07 15.54
N ALA A 272 8.28 8.03 14.42
CA ALA A 272 8.42 9.07 13.39
C ALA A 272 7.79 10.41 13.77
N LEU A 273 6.73 10.43 14.57
CA LEU A 273 5.98 11.64 14.92
C LEU A 273 6.18 12.10 16.37
N ASP A 274 6.93 11.32 17.15
CA ASP A 274 7.08 11.49 18.61
C ASP A 274 5.73 11.62 19.33
N ALA A 275 4.72 10.90 18.82
CA ALA A 275 3.34 11.02 19.31
C ALA A 275 2.56 9.72 19.04
N PRO A 276 1.78 9.22 20.01
CA PRO A 276 0.92 8.05 19.76
C PRO A 276 -0.25 8.45 18.88
N LEU A 277 -0.52 7.68 17.83
CA LEU A 277 -1.70 7.87 16.99
C LEU A 277 -2.90 7.05 17.49
N ALA A 278 -4.11 7.59 17.31
CA ALA A 278 -5.35 6.88 17.59
C ALA A 278 -5.57 5.75 16.59
N ARG A 279 -6.10 4.60 17.04
CA ARG A 279 -6.46 3.51 16.13
C ARG A 279 -7.64 3.90 15.24
N ARG A 280 -7.54 3.56 13.96
CA ARG A 280 -8.60 3.83 12.98
C ARG A 280 -9.62 2.70 13.07
N ARG A 281 -10.90 3.04 13.19
CA ARG A 281 -11.98 2.04 13.18
C ARG A 281 -12.21 1.60 11.73
N LYS A 282 -11.83 0.38 11.42
CA LYS A 282 -12.13 -0.30 10.15
C LYS A 282 -13.45 -1.03 10.27
#